data_AF-A0A1Y5S3J4-F1
#
_entry.id   AF-A0A1Y5S3J4-F1
#
_cell.length_a   1.000
_cell.length_b   1.000
_cell.length_c   1.000
_cell.angle_alpha   90.00
_cell.angle_beta   90.00
_cell.angle_gamma   90.00
#
_symmetry.space_group_name_H-M   'P 1'
#
loop_
_entity.id
_entity.type
_entity.pdbx_description
1 polymer ?
#
loop_
_entity_poly.entity_id
_entity_poly.type
_entity_poly.pdbx_seq_one_letter_code
_entity_poly.pdbx_strand_id
1 'polypeptide(L)'
;MRFQTPLIPATLLKRYKRFLADIRLADGREVTAHCPNPGSMMGMSDAGLKVWVEPNDDPKKKLKYGLRLIEVGTAMVVVDTGIANKVVKEALCAGLVSSLTGDVRAEVPYGDNSRVDFLIENDRAKTWVEVKSVTLSRQTGLAEFPDSKTLRGTKHLGELVKRVQAGDRAVMLYLVSRDDCTHFAPAADIDPAYAAAEHAAIQAGVEIIVRQIQVSPQEVVLAPQAIARL
;
A
#
# COMPACT_ATOMS: atom_id res chain seq x y z
N MET A 1 2.24 10.18 8.32
CA MET A 1 2.84 9.50 9.47
C MET A 1 4.33 9.78 9.52
N ARG A 2 4.89 10.03 10.70
CA ARG A 2 6.34 10.21 10.89
C ARG A 2 6.99 8.92 11.38
N PHE A 3 8.15 8.57 10.81
CA PHE A 3 8.95 7.48 11.36
C PHE A 3 9.41 7.88 12.77
N GLN A 4 9.17 7.00 13.75
CA GLN A 4 9.49 7.30 15.15
C GLN A 4 10.98 7.16 15.44
N THR A 5 11.67 6.38 14.61
CA THR A 5 13.11 6.20 14.67
C THR A 5 13.73 6.63 13.35
N PRO A 6 14.86 7.36 13.36
CA PRO A 6 15.54 7.75 12.13
C PRO A 6 15.87 6.53 11.28
N LEU A 7 15.47 6.57 10.00
CA LEU A 7 15.81 5.51 9.08
C LEU A 7 17.30 5.57 8.73
N ILE A 8 17.92 4.40 8.65
CA ILE A 8 19.34 4.24 8.33
C ILE A 8 19.45 3.83 6.86
N PRO A 9 20.27 4.52 6.05
CA PRO A 9 20.53 4.09 4.68
C PRO A 9 21.40 2.83 4.66
N ALA A 10 21.10 1.93 3.73
CA ALA A 10 21.85 0.70 3.49
C ALA A 10 21.78 0.31 2.01
N THR A 11 22.56 -0.70 1.62
CA THR A 11 22.53 -1.30 0.29
C THR A 11 21.87 -2.66 0.34
N LEU A 12 20.86 -2.90 -0.50
CA LEU A 12 20.25 -4.22 -0.65
C LEU A 12 21.25 -5.19 -1.29
N LEU A 13 21.50 -6.33 -0.65
CA LEU A 13 22.33 -7.40 -1.21
C LEU A 13 21.48 -8.46 -1.89
N LYS A 14 20.40 -8.89 -1.22
CA LYS A 14 19.41 -9.82 -1.77
C LYS A 14 18.13 -9.82 -0.96
N ARG A 15 16.99 -10.02 -1.61
CA ARG A 15 15.72 -10.38 -0.97
C ARG A 15 15.44 -11.87 -1.16
N TYR A 16 14.98 -12.56 -0.12
CA TYR A 16 14.71 -13.99 -0.18
C TYR A 16 13.65 -14.40 0.83
N LYS A 17 13.07 -15.60 0.65
CA LYS A 17 12.02 -16.17 1.54
C LYS A 17 10.87 -15.18 1.81
N ARG A 18 10.57 -14.31 0.84
CA ARG A 18 9.54 -13.24 0.84
C ARG A 18 9.78 -12.12 1.86
N PHE A 19 10.15 -12.45 3.09
CA PHE A 19 10.18 -11.52 4.24
C PHE A 19 11.57 -11.23 4.78
N LEU A 20 12.63 -11.66 4.09
CA LEU A 20 14.02 -11.42 4.48
C LEU A 20 14.76 -10.65 3.40
N ALA A 21 15.58 -9.69 3.82
CA ALA A 21 16.51 -8.98 2.97
C ALA A 21 17.86 -8.90 3.66
N ASP A 22 18.92 -9.37 3.01
CA ASP A 22 20.27 -9.10 3.49
C ASP A 22 20.69 -7.74 2.93
N ILE A 23 21.25 -6.89 3.82
CA ILE A 23 21.63 -5.52 3.53
C ILE A 23 23.04 -5.25 4.05
N ARG A 24 23.73 -4.29 3.45
CA ARG A 24 25.00 -3.75 3.94
C ARG A 24 24.82 -2.33 4.46
N LEU A 25 25.16 -2.12 5.73
CA LEU A 25 25.13 -0.81 6.38
C LEU A 25 26.33 0.05 5.95
N ALA A 26 26.29 1.34 6.27
CA ALA A 26 27.36 2.29 5.95
C ALA A 26 28.72 1.94 6.59
N ASP A 27 28.71 1.25 7.74
CA ASP A 27 29.92 0.78 8.42
C ASP A 27 30.47 -0.55 7.87
N GLY A 28 29.87 -1.07 6.79
CA GLY A 28 30.28 -2.30 6.12
C GLY A 28 29.68 -3.58 6.70
N ARG A 29 28.96 -3.53 7.83
CA ARG A 29 28.30 -4.73 8.38
C ARG A 29 27.20 -5.22 7.46
N GLU A 30 27.17 -6.53 7.25
CA GLU A 30 26.06 -7.22 6.60
C GLU A 30 25.08 -7.75 7.65
N VAL A 31 23.81 -7.40 7.52
CA VAL A 31 22.74 -7.77 8.46
C VAL A 31 21.50 -8.21 7.70
N THR A 32 20.67 -9.02 8.33
CA THR A 32 19.35 -9.38 7.78
C THR A 32 18.27 -8.45 8.34
N ALA A 33 17.54 -7.80 7.45
CA ALA A 33 16.35 -7.01 7.75
C ALA A 33 15.06 -7.80 7.44
N HIS A 34 14.00 -7.48 8.17
CA HIS A 34 12.65 -7.90 7.81
C HIS A 34 12.19 -7.11 6.59
N CYS A 35 11.65 -7.79 5.57
CA CYS A 35 10.98 -7.18 4.44
C CYS A 35 9.44 -7.31 4.62
N PRO A 36 8.75 -6.25 5.07
CA PRO A 36 7.30 -6.26 5.33
C PRO A 36 6.45 -6.11 4.05
N ASN A 37 6.84 -6.79 2.97
CA ASN A 37 6.11 -6.82 1.71
C ASN A 37 5.91 -8.26 1.24
N PRO A 38 4.66 -8.77 1.19
CA PRO A 38 4.39 -10.12 0.73
C PRO A 38 4.40 -10.29 -0.80
N GLY A 39 4.36 -9.19 -1.55
CA GLY A 39 4.29 -9.16 -3.02
C GLY A 39 5.58 -9.59 -3.70
N SER A 40 5.56 -9.60 -5.03
CA SER A 40 6.73 -9.96 -5.84
C SER A 40 7.86 -8.94 -5.69
N MET A 41 7.53 -7.67 -5.41
CA MET A 41 8.46 -6.54 -5.47
C MET A 41 9.22 -6.50 -6.81
N MET A 42 8.52 -6.81 -7.90
CA MET A 42 9.05 -6.75 -9.26
C MET A 42 9.66 -5.36 -9.53
N GLY A 43 10.89 -5.34 -10.03
CA GLY A 43 11.65 -4.10 -10.25
C GLY A 43 12.18 -3.42 -8.99
N MET A 44 12.06 -4.05 -7.81
CA MET A 44 12.45 -3.48 -6.51
C MET A 44 13.23 -4.47 -5.63
N SER A 45 13.93 -5.44 -6.21
CA SER A 45 14.66 -6.46 -5.44
C SER A 45 16.08 -6.75 -5.91
N ASP A 46 16.58 -5.95 -6.86
CA ASP A 46 17.91 -6.09 -7.41
C ASP A 46 19.00 -5.72 -6.40
N ALA A 47 20.11 -6.44 -6.45
CA ALA A 47 21.27 -6.15 -5.61
C ALA A 47 21.85 -4.77 -5.97
N GLY A 48 22.33 -4.04 -4.95
CA GLY A 48 22.89 -2.71 -5.11
C GLY A 48 21.91 -1.56 -4.90
N LEU A 49 20.60 -1.83 -4.86
CA LEU A 49 19.60 -0.79 -4.60
C LEU A 49 19.80 -0.16 -3.22
N LYS A 50 19.64 1.17 -3.15
CA LYS A 50 19.68 1.90 -1.89
C LYS A 50 18.35 1.70 -1.16
N VAL A 51 18.44 1.35 0.11
CA VAL A 51 17.30 1.07 0.98
C VAL A 51 17.40 1.88 2.26
N TRP A 52 16.26 2.09 2.90
CA TRP A 52 16.15 2.73 4.20
C TRP A 52 15.53 1.76 5.19
N VAL A 53 16.24 1.50 6.29
CA VAL A 53 15.83 0.54 7.30
C VAL A 53 15.59 1.21 8.64
N GLU A 54 14.53 0.81 9.32
CA GLU A 54 14.25 1.22 10.68
C GLU A 54 14.95 0.26 11.64
N PRO A 55 15.84 0.73 12.53
CA PRO A 55 16.44 -0.11 13.55
C PRO A 55 15.40 -0.54 14.59
N ASN A 56 15.60 -1.70 15.19
CA ASN A 56 14.73 -2.27 16.21
C ASN A 56 15.59 -2.82 17.36
N ASP A 57 15.46 -2.20 18.53
CA ASP A 57 16.18 -2.55 19.76
C ASP A 57 15.39 -3.48 20.69
N ASP A 58 14.15 -3.86 20.32
CA ASP A 58 13.34 -4.79 21.11
C ASP A 58 14.10 -6.12 21.26
N PRO A 59 14.45 -6.52 22.50
CA PRO A 59 15.21 -7.74 22.73
C PRO A 59 14.45 -8.99 22.29
N LYS A 60 13.11 -8.94 22.19
CA LYS A 60 12.27 -10.05 21.72
C LYS A 60 12.29 -10.23 20.20
N LYS A 61 12.73 -9.22 19.44
CA LYS A 61 12.77 -9.28 17.97
C LYS A 61 14.08 -9.92 17.50
N LYS A 62 13.95 -10.97 16.70
CA LYS A 62 15.08 -11.68 16.09
C LYS A 62 15.83 -10.82 15.05
N LEU A 63 15.09 -10.06 14.25
CA LEU A 63 15.66 -9.17 13.24
C LEU A 63 15.68 -7.74 13.81
N LYS A 64 16.86 -7.12 13.78
CA LYS A 64 17.12 -5.80 14.37
C LYS A 64 16.89 -4.64 13.41
N TYR A 65 16.39 -4.94 12.21
CA TYR A 65 16.13 -3.96 11.16
C TYR A 65 14.86 -4.32 10.41
N GLY A 66 14.05 -3.32 10.07
CA GLY A 66 12.90 -3.45 9.17
C GLY A 66 13.09 -2.60 7.94
N LEU A 67 13.01 -3.19 6.75
CA LEU A 67 13.04 -2.48 5.49
C LEU A 67 11.78 -1.60 5.36
N ARG A 68 11.96 -0.29 5.19
CA ARG A 68 10.86 0.67 5.07
C ARG A 68 10.74 1.23 3.66
N LEU A 69 11.85 1.73 3.12
CA LEU A 69 11.88 2.39 1.82
C LEU A 69 12.94 1.76 0.92
N ILE A 70 12.74 1.87 -0.39
CA ILE A 70 13.73 1.54 -1.41
C ILE A 70 13.75 2.65 -2.47
N GLU A 71 14.95 2.97 -2.96
CA GLU A 71 15.14 3.90 -4.07
C GLU A 71 15.23 3.10 -5.37
N VAL A 72 14.37 3.41 -6.34
CA VAL A 72 14.36 2.79 -7.68
C VAL A 72 14.38 3.89 -8.72
N GLY A 73 15.49 4.00 -9.46
CA GLY A 73 15.72 5.15 -10.32
C GLY A 73 15.75 6.44 -9.49
N THR A 74 14.86 7.39 -9.81
CA THR A 74 14.68 8.62 -9.03
C THR A 74 13.57 8.53 -7.98
N ALA A 75 12.85 7.40 -7.93
CA ALA A 75 11.68 7.22 -7.09
C ALA A 75 12.04 6.70 -5.71
N MET A 76 11.31 7.18 -4.70
CA MET A 76 11.30 6.58 -3.38
C MET A 76 10.02 5.77 -3.20
N VAL A 77 10.17 4.49 -2.88
CA VAL A 77 9.05 3.53 -2.77
C VAL A 77 8.92 3.03 -1.34
N VAL A 78 7.72 3.06 -0.79
CA VAL A 78 7.40 2.48 0.52
C VAL A 78 7.20 0.98 0.36
N VAL A 79 8.16 0.20 0.87
CA VAL A 79 8.13 -1.27 0.83
C VAL A 79 7.18 -1.82 1.89
N ASP A 80 7.10 -1.19 3.06
CA ASP A 80 6.21 -1.61 4.13
C ASP A 80 4.75 -1.32 3.78
N THR A 81 4.08 -2.33 3.25
CA THR A 81 2.66 -2.26 2.88
C THR A 81 1.74 -1.92 4.07
N GLY A 82 2.17 -2.18 5.31
CA GLY A 82 1.43 -1.81 6.51
C GLY A 82 1.39 -0.30 6.78
N ILE A 83 2.24 0.49 6.12
CA ILE A 83 2.21 1.95 6.20
C ILE A 83 0.99 2.52 5.46
N ALA A 84 0.48 1.84 4.43
CA ALA A 84 -0.63 2.35 3.62
C ALA A 84 -1.87 2.67 4.47
N ASN A 85 -2.30 1.74 5.33
CA ASN A 85 -3.44 1.96 6.22
C ASN A 85 -3.17 3.08 7.23
N LYS A 86 -1.93 3.26 7.72
CA LYS A 86 -1.60 4.36 8.62
C LYS A 86 -1.76 5.72 7.93
N VAL A 87 -1.20 5.84 6.72
CA VAL A 87 -1.28 7.08 5.92
C VAL A 87 -2.71 7.40 5.55
N VAL A 88 -3.48 6.40 5.09
CA VAL A 88 -4.89 6.59 4.75
C VAL A 88 -5.71 6.96 5.98
N LYS A 89 -5.50 6.30 7.12
CA LYS A 89 -6.20 6.63 8.37
C LYS A 89 -5.97 8.09 8.78
N GLU A 90 -4.70 8.52 8.81
CA GLU A 90 -4.36 9.91 9.15
C GLU A 90 -5.02 10.89 8.18
N ALA A 91 -5.02 10.59 6.88
CA ALA A 91 -5.64 11.43 5.87
C ALA A 91 -7.17 11.47 5.97
N LEU A 92 -7.83 10.35 6.27
CA LEU A 92 -9.27 10.28 6.50
C LEU A 92 -9.66 11.10 7.73
N CYS A 93 -8.97 10.92 8.86
CA CYS A 93 -9.22 11.69 10.08
C CYS A 93 -8.95 13.19 9.90
N ALA A 94 -8.01 13.57 9.04
CA ALA A 94 -7.72 14.96 8.69
C ALA A 94 -8.61 15.54 7.58
N GLY A 95 -9.55 14.76 7.02
CA GLY A 95 -10.42 15.21 5.93
C GLY A 95 -9.70 15.45 4.59
N LEU A 96 -8.50 14.89 4.41
CA LEU A 96 -7.66 15.08 3.20
C LEU A 96 -8.06 14.17 2.03
N VAL A 97 -9.00 13.25 2.24
CA VAL A 97 -9.63 12.48 1.17
C VAL A 97 -11.03 13.03 0.96
N SER A 98 -11.17 13.90 -0.05
CA SER A 98 -12.44 14.53 -0.38
C SER A 98 -13.55 13.50 -0.51
N SER A 99 -14.75 13.84 -0.03
CA SER A 99 -15.95 12.98 0.06
C SER A 99 -15.90 11.85 1.10
N LEU A 100 -14.76 11.58 1.75
CA LEU A 100 -14.63 10.57 2.81
C LEU A 100 -14.45 11.23 4.18
N THR A 101 -15.48 11.94 4.63
CA THR A 101 -15.54 12.56 5.96
C THR A 101 -16.42 11.72 6.88
N GLY A 102 -16.23 11.78 8.20
CA GLY A 102 -17.04 11.05 9.19
C GLY A 102 -16.21 10.36 10.27
N ASP A 103 -16.87 9.55 11.09
CA ASP A 103 -16.23 8.76 12.14
C ASP A 103 -15.53 7.54 11.54
N VAL A 104 -14.20 7.48 11.68
CA VAL A 104 -13.36 6.46 11.05
C VAL A 104 -13.10 5.30 12.01
N ARG A 105 -13.54 4.10 11.64
CA ARG A 105 -13.26 2.85 12.34
C ARG A 105 -12.45 1.92 11.46
N ALA A 106 -11.37 1.35 12.00
CA ALA A 106 -10.50 0.44 11.26
C ALA A 106 -10.88 -1.03 11.49
N GLU A 107 -10.53 -1.91 10.56
CA GLU A 107 -10.60 -3.38 10.71
C GLU A 107 -12.01 -3.90 11.05
N VAL A 108 -13.04 -3.33 10.39
CA VAL A 108 -14.44 -3.67 10.66
C VAL A 108 -14.85 -4.93 9.87
N PRO A 109 -15.44 -5.96 10.50
CA PRO A 109 -15.94 -7.14 9.80
C PRO A 109 -17.04 -6.77 8.78
N TYR A 110 -16.95 -7.30 7.56
CA TYR A 110 -17.88 -6.92 6.49
C TYR A 110 -18.22 -8.01 5.46
N GLY A 111 -17.91 -9.27 5.77
CA GLY A 111 -18.22 -10.44 4.95
C GLY A 111 -17.80 -11.73 5.66
N ASP A 112 -17.65 -12.82 4.91
CA ASP A 112 -17.27 -14.12 5.47
C ASP A 112 -15.76 -14.17 5.75
N ASN A 113 -15.37 -14.04 7.02
CA ASN A 113 -13.96 -14.04 7.45
C ASN A 113 -13.11 -12.94 6.78
N SER A 114 -13.69 -11.77 6.55
CA SER A 114 -12.99 -10.59 6.04
C SER A 114 -13.30 -9.35 6.85
N ARG A 115 -12.32 -8.46 6.92
CA ARG A 115 -12.43 -7.12 7.50
C ARG A 115 -12.12 -6.11 6.42
N VAL A 116 -12.87 -5.03 6.39
CA VAL A 116 -12.56 -3.85 5.59
C VAL A 116 -11.48 -3.07 6.31
N ASP A 117 -10.62 -2.39 5.57
CA ASP A 117 -9.60 -1.53 6.17
C ASP A 117 -10.23 -0.40 6.98
N PHE A 118 -11.26 0.28 6.44
CA PHE A 118 -12.01 1.32 7.15
C PHE A 118 -13.51 1.29 6.90
N LEU A 119 -14.28 1.59 7.94
CA LEU A 119 -15.68 2.02 7.87
C LEU A 119 -15.74 3.48 8.30
N ILE A 120 -16.37 4.31 7.47
CA ILE A 120 -16.64 5.71 7.77
C ILE A 120 -18.14 5.88 7.98
N GLU A 121 -18.54 6.40 9.13
CA GLU A 121 -19.94 6.59 9.52
C GLU A 121 -20.27 8.07 9.70
N ASN A 122 -21.36 8.54 9.09
CA ASN A 122 -21.86 9.91 9.23
C ASN A 122 -23.37 9.85 9.33
N ASP A 123 -23.95 10.30 10.43
CA ASP A 123 -25.40 10.26 10.71
C ASP A 123 -26.03 8.87 10.47
N ARG A 124 -26.41 8.57 9.22
CA ARG A 124 -27.02 7.31 8.76
C ARG A 124 -26.31 6.66 7.56
N ALA A 125 -25.29 7.29 6.99
CA ALA A 125 -24.55 6.77 5.85
C ALA A 125 -23.31 5.99 6.29
N LYS A 126 -23.07 4.86 5.64
CA LYS A 126 -21.87 4.03 5.82
C LYS A 126 -21.06 4.02 4.53
N THR A 127 -19.76 4.27 4.66
CA THR A 127 -18.81 4.11 3.56
C THR A 127 -17.75 3.08 3.93
N TRP A 128 -17.74 1.96 3.20
CA TRP A 128 -16.77 0.88 3.35
C TRP A 128 -15.56 1.16 2.46
N VAL A 129 -14.37 1.29 3.02
CA VAL A 129 -13.16 1.67 2.28
C VAL A 129 -12.10 0.59 2.43
N GLU A 130 -11.84 -0.10 1.32
CA GLU A 130 -10.71 -1.04 1.20
C GLU A 130 -9.50 -0.30 0.63
N VAL A 131 -8.31 -0.55 1.18
CA VAL A 131 -7.05 0.05 0.77
C VAL A 131 -6.15 -0.99 0.09
N LYS A 132 -5.45 -0.56 -0.95
CA LYS A 132 -4.42 -1.37 -1.64
C LYS A 132 -3.15 -0.54 -1.76
N SER A 133 -2.03 -1.09 -1.26
CA SER A 133 -0.71 -0.52 -1.50
C SER A 133 -0.24 -0.90 -2.90
N VAL A 134 0.09 0.11 -3.71
CA VAL A 134 0.49 -0.05 -5.11
C VAL A 134 1.95 0.38 -5.25
N THR A 135 2.82 -0.56 -5.62
CA THR A 135 4.28 -0.32 -5.73
C THR A 135 4.85 -0.68 -7.11
N LEU A 136 4.16 -1.56 -7.85
CA LEU A 136 4.58 -1.95 -9.20
C LEU A 136 4.49 -0.76 -10.15
N SER A 137 5.56 -0.57 -10.90
CA SER A 137 5.61 0.29 -12.07
C SER A 137 6.60 -0.31 -13.05
N ARG A 138 6.12 -0.66 -14.25
CA ARG A 138 6.95 -1.18 -15.35
C ARG A 138 7.19 -0.16 -16.45
N GLN A 139 6.44 0.95 -16.40
CA GLN A 139 6.50 2.06 -17.35
C GLN A 139 6.52 3.37 -16.57
N THR A 140 7.36 4.32 -17.00
CA THR A 140 7.49 5.63 -16.36
C THR A 140 6.12 6.31 -16.20
N GLY A 141 5.82 6.75 -14.97
CA GLY A 141 4.56 7.44 -14.67
C GLY A 141 3.35 6.52 -14.41
N LEU A 142 3.43 5.21 -14.69
CA LEU A 142 2.33 4.26 -14.51
C LEU A 142 2.52 3.40 -13.27
N ALA A 143 1.60 3.51 -12.31
CA ALA A 143 1.46 2.58 -11.20
C ALA A 143 0.47 1.46 -11.56
N GLU A 144 0.74 0.23 -11.13
CA GLU A 144 -0.05 -0.93 -11.50
C GLU A 144 -0.38 -1.83 -10.30
N PHE A 145 -1.58 -2.40 -10.28
CA PHE A 145 -1.97 -3.39 -9.27
C PHE A 145 -2.76 -4.55 -9.88
N PRO A 146 -2.51 -5.82 -9.49
CA PRO A 146 -1.52 -6.26 -8.49
C PRO A 146 -0.13 -6.58 -9.10
N ASP A 147 0.87 -6.82 -8.25
CA ASP A 147 2.21 -7.28 -8.65
C ASP A 147 2.37 -8.81 -8.70
N SER A 148 1.28 -9.52 -8.39
CA SER A 148 1.13 -10.97 -8.35
C SER A 148 -0.36 -11.35 -8.25
N LYS A 149 -0.74 -12.57 -8.61
CA LYS A 149 -2.15 -13.03 -8.51
C LYS A 149 -2.69 -12.90 -7.09
N THR A 150 -3.89 -12.32 -6.94
CA THR A 150 -4.51 -11.98 -5.65
C THR A 150 -5.97 -12.44 -5.55
N LEU A 151 -6.15 -13.71 -5.14
CA LEU A 151 -7.48 -14.25 -4.80
C LEU A 151 -8.13 -13.46 -3.66
N ARG A 152 -7.32 -13.01 -2.69
CA ARG A 152 -7.79 -12.19 -1.58
C ARG A 152 -8.31 -10.84 -2.07
N GLY A 153 -7.58 -10.13 -2.93
CA GLY A 153 -8.04 -8.86 -3.49
C GLY A 153 -9.35 -9.00 -4.26
N THR A 154 -9.48 -10.07 -5.05
CA THR A 154 -10.72 -10.40 -5.79
C THR A 154 -11.89 -10.64 -4.85
N LYS A 155 -11.68 -11.37 -3.75
CA LYS A 155 -12.70 -11.60 -2.71
C LYS A 155 -13.19 -10.28 -2.09
N HIS A 156 -12.27 -9.37 -1.73
CA HIS A 156 -12.62 -8.08 -1.13
C HIS A 156 -13.44 -7.19 -2.08
N LEU A 157 -13.16 -7.21 -3.39
CA LEU A 157 -14.00 -6.53 -4.39
C LEU A 157 -15.44 -7.06 -4.38
N GLY A 158 -15.61 -8.39 -4.34
CA GLY A 158 -16.94 -9.00 -4.21
C GLY A 158 -17.68 -8.62 -2.92
N GLU A 159 -16.95 -8.44 -1.82
CA GLU A 159 -17.51 -7.97 -0.55
C GLU A 159 -17.94 -6.50 -0.61
N LEU A 160 -17.17 -5.64 -1.27
CA LEU A 160 -17.57 -4.25 -1.52
C LEU A 160 -18.83 -4.17 -2.39
N VAL A 161 -18.94 -5.00 -3.44
CA VAL A 161 -20.16 -5.07 -4.27
C VAL A 161 -21.38 -5.43 -3.43
N LYS A 162 -21.26 -6.40 -2.52
CA LYS A 162 -22.35 -6.76 -1.59
C LYS A 162 -22.78 -5.59 -0.70
N ARG A 163 -21.84 -4.70 -0.33
CA ARG A 163 -22.15 -3.48 0.43
C ARG A 163 -22.92 -2.46 -0.40
N VAL A 164 -22.52 -2.25 -1.65
CA VAL A 164 -23.29 -1.40 -2.57
C VAL A 164 -24.70 -1.94 -2.79
N GLN A 165 -24.84 -3.25 -2.99
CA GLN A 165 -26.15 -3.92 -3.14
C GLN A 165 -27.03 -3.81 -1.88
N ALA A 166 -26.43 -3.66 -0.70
CA ALA A 166 -27.14 -3.43 0.55
C ALA A 166 -27.52 -1.95 0.77
N GLY A 167 -27.17 -1.06 -0.16
CA GLY A 167 -27.46 0.38 -0.09
C GLY A 167 -26.40 1.22 0.61
N ASP A 168 -25.27 0.62 1.02
CA ASP A 168 -24.13 1.36 1.59
C ASP A 168 -23.24 1.89 0.46
N ARG A 169 -22.39 2.87 0.76
CA ARG A 169 -21.32 3.32 -0.16
C ARG A 169 -20.09 2.42 0.00
N ALA A 170 -19.40 2.11 -1.08
CA ALA A 170 -18.17 1.31 -1.03
C ALA A 170 -17.08 1.90 -1.93
N VAL A 171 -15.84 1.89 -1.45
CA VAL A 171 -14.68 2.50 -2.08
C VAL A 171 -13.52 1.52 -2.10
N MET A 172 -12.89 1.36 -3.26
CA MET A 172 -11.55 0.79 -3.39
C MET A 172 -10.55 1.95 -3.53
N LEU A 173 -9.67 2.11 -2.54
CA LEU A 173 -8.64 3.13 -2.49
C LEU A 173 -7.27 2.52 -2.81
N TYR A 174 -6.74 2.83 -3.98
CA TYR A 174 -5.36 2.51 -4.35
C TYR A 174 -4.43 3.60 -3.87
N LEU A 175 -3.55 3.27 -2.91
CA LEU A 175 -2.48 4.13 -2.44
C LEU A 175 -1.19 3.78 -3.21
N VAL A 176 -0.89 4.60 -4.21
CA VAL A 176 0.37 4.57 -4.94
C VAL A 176 1.49 4.95 -3.98
N SER A 177 2.22 3.93 -3.56
CA SER A 177 3.21 3.94 -2.50
C SER A 177 4.61 4.30 -3.04
N ARG A 178 4.64 5.18 -4.03
CA ARG A 178 5.83 5.71 -4.74
C ARG A 178 5.54 7.10 -5.29
N ASP A 179 6.57 7.94 -5.42
CA ASP A 179 6.45 9.37 -5.73
C ASP A 179 6.64 9.75 -7.22
N ASP A 180 6.83 8.78 -8.10
CA ASP A 180 7.15 8.98 -9.53
C ASP A 180 6.03 8.55 -10.51
N CYS A 181 4.82 8.24 -10.01
CA CYS A 181 3.69 7.85 -10.84
C CYS A 181 2.60 8.92 -10.88
N THR A 182 2.04 9.15 -12.07
CA THR A 182 0.97 10.13 -12.32
C THR A 182 -0.33 9.49 -12.77
N HIS A 183 -0.31 8.20 -13.12
CA HIS A 183 -1.46 7.43 -13.56
C HIS A 183 -1.46 6.02 -12.96
N PHE A 184 -2.63 5.38 -12.94
CA PHE A 184 -2.83 4.03 -12.40
C PHE A 184 -3.66 3.17 -13.35
N ALA A 185 -3.29 1.89 -13.47
CA ALA A 185 -4.09 0.88 -14.17
C ALA A 185 -4.06 -0.48 -13.45
N PRO A 186 -5.12 -1.31 -13.56
CA PRO A 186 -5.03 -2.70 -13.16
C PRO A 186 -4.06 -3.49 -14.07
N ALA A 187 -3.21 -4.32 -13.47
CA ALA A 187 -2.26 -5.19 -14.19
C ALA A 187 -2.97 -6.45 -14.71
N ALA A 188 -3.80 -6.30 -15.75
CA ALA A 188 -4.61 -7.38 -16.30
C ALA A 188 -3.80 -8.57 -16.85
N ASP A 189 -2.54 -8.34 -17.26
CA ASP A 189 -1.64 -9.40 -17.71
C ASP A 189 -1.10 -10.25 -16.54
N ILE A 190 -1.05 -9.68 -15.32
CA ILE A 190 -0.60 -10.38 -14.11
C ILE A 190 -1.77 -11.13 -13.45
N ASP A 191 -2.91 -10.44 -13.30
CA ASP A 191 -4.13 -11.02 -12.72
C ASP A 191 -5.38 -10.58 -13.49
N PRO A 192 -5.73 -11.30 -14.58
CA PRO A 192 -6.92 -10.98 -15.36
C PRO A 192 -8.22 -11.18 -14.57
N ALA A 193 -8.23 -12.05 -13.56
CA ALA A 193 -9.40 -12.27 -12.72
C ALA A 193 -9.64 -11.06 -11.79
N TYR A 194 -8.58 -10.51 -11.21
CA TYR A 194 -8.67 -9.27 -10.42
C TYR A 194 -9.14 -8.09 -11.29
N ALA A 195 -8.55 -7.90 -12.48
CA ALA A 195 -8.93 -6.81 -13.38
C ALA A 195 -10.42 -6.91 -13.81
N ALA A 196 -10.90 -8.12 -14.12
CA ALA A 196 -12.32 -8.34 -14.43
C ALA A 196 -13.23 -8.07 -13.21
N ALA A 197 -12.80 -8.48 -12.01
CA ALA A 197 -13.54 -8.23 -10.79
C ALA A 197 -13.60 -6.75 -10.41
N GLU A 198 -12.51 -6.00 -10.63
CA GLU A 198 -12.48 -4.55 -10.40
C GLU A 198 -13.44 -3.85 -11.36
N HIS A 199 -13.39 -4.20 -12.65
CA HIS A 199 -14.32 -3.66 -13.63
C HIS A 199 -15.78 -3.96 -13.26
N ALA A 200 -16.10 -5.20 -12.88
CA ALA A 200 -17.43 -5.57 -12.42
C ALA A 200 -17.86 -4.81 -11.16
N ALA A 201 -16.93 -4.56 -10.23
CA ALA A 201 -17.20 -3.78 -9.01
C ALA A 201 -17.55 -2.32 -9.34
N ILE A 202 -16.83 -1.71 -10.29
CA ILE A 202 -17.15 -0.36 -10.78
C ILE A 202 -18.55 -0.32 -11.39
N GLN A 203 -18.90 -1.29 -12.25
CA GLN A 203 -20.24 -1.36 -12.84
C GLN A 203 -21.35 -1.56 -11.80
N ALA A 204 -21.03 -2.21 -10.68
CA ALA A 204 -21.95 -2.38 -9.57
C ALA A 204 -22.04 -1.16 -8.63
N GLY A 205 -21.25 -0.11 -8.86
CA GLY A 205 -21.26 1.14 -8.08
C GLY A 205 -20.18 1.26 -7.00
N VAL A 206 -19.16 0.40 -7.00
CA VAL A 206 -17.98 0.61 -6.15
C VAL A 206 -17.15 1.75 -6.72
N GLU A 207 -16.87 2.75 -5.91
CA GLU A 207 -16.07 3.90 -6.30
C GLU A 207 -14.57 3.56 -6.25
N ILE A 208 -13.81 4.07 -7.21
CA ILE A 208 -12.35 3.95 -7.21
C ILE A 208 -11.72 5.29 -6.88
N ILE A 209 -10.85 5.29 -5.87
CA ILE A 209 -10.03 6.44 -5.53
C ILE A 209 -8.57 6.02 -5.68
N VAL A 210 -7.79 6.81 -6.41
CA VAL A 210 -6.34 6.63 -6.52
C VAL A 210 -5.64 7.83 -5.92
N ARG A 211 -4.78 7.58 -4.94
CA ARG A 211 -3.98 8.61 -4.27
C ARG A 211 -2.51 8.23 -4.28
N GLN A 212 -1.66 9.24 -4.32
CA GLN A 212 -0.22 9.08 -4.15
C GLN A 212 0.20 9.42 -2.73
N ILE A 213 1.40 8.99 -2.37
CA ILE A 213 2.12 9.52 -1.21
C ILE A 213 3.13 10.60 -1.63
N GLN A 214 3.52 11.43 -0.67
CA GLN A 214 4.85 12.05 -0.63
C GLN A 214 5.66 11.31 0.42
N VAL A 215 6.94 11.05 0.13
CA VAL A 215 7.78 10.20 0.96
C VAL A 215 9.17 10.77 1.12
N SER A 216 9.69 10.65 2.33
CA SER A 216 11.07 10.92 2.69
C SER A 216 11.53 9.90 3.74
N PRO A 217 12.83 9.86 4.08
CA PRO A 217 13.31 9.08 5.21
C PRO A 217 12.73 9.50 6.57
N GLN A 218 12.06 10.66 6.66
CA GLN A 218 11.46 11.19 7.89
C GLN A 218 9.96 10.89 7.99
N GLU A 219 9.24 10.92 6.88
CA GLU A 219 7.79 10.75 6.89
C GLU A 219 7.19 10.23 5.59
N VAL A 220 5.99 9.69 5.71
CA VAL A 220 5.14 9.31 4.58
C VAL A 220 3.79 9.98 4.78
N VAL A 221 3.35 10.80 3.83
CA VAL A 221 2.07 11.52 3.89
C VAL A 221 1.29 11.33 2.61
N LEU A 222 -0.03 11.52 2.67
CA LEU A 222 -0.86 11.50 1.47
C LEU A 222 -0.55 12.75 0.63
N ALA A 223 -0.26 12.57 -0.66
CA ALA A 223 -0.08 13.70 -1.57
C ALA A 223 -1.41 14.45 -1.76
N PRO A 224 -1.41 15.78 -1.93
CA PRO A 224 -2.64 16.55 -2.11
C PRO A 224 -3.44 16.16 -3.36
N GLN A 225 -2.75 15.75 -4.43
CA GLN A 225 -3.37 15.47 -5.72
C GLN A 225 -3.83 14.01 -5.81
N ALA A 226 -4.96 13.80 -6.49
CA ALA A 226 -5.38 12.49 -6.94
C ALA A 226 -4.60 12.08 -8.19
N ILE A 227 -4.45 10.77 -8.38
CA ILE A 227 -3.85 10.19 -9.58
C ILE A 227 -4.97 9.76 -10.54
N ALA A 228 -4.77 9.94 -11.84
CA ALA A 228 -5.74 9.50 -12.84
C ALA A 228 -5.74 7.97 -12.96
N ARG A 229 -6.92 7.36 -12.91
CA ARG A 229 -7.11 5.94 -13.28
C ARG A 229 -7.35 5.86 -14.79
N LEU A 230 -6.56 5.04 -15.46
CA LEU A 230 -6.70 4.72 -16.89
C LEU A 230 -7.69 3.57 -17.12
#